data_AF-A0A6A7A2V3-F1
#
_entry.id   AF-A0A6A7A2V3-F1
#
_cell.length_a   1.000
_cell.length_b   1.000
_cell.length_c   1.000
_cell.angle_alpha   90.00
_cell.angle_beta   90.00
_cell.angle_gamma   90.00
#
_symmetry.space_group_name_H-M   'P 1'
#
loop_
_entity.id
_entity.type
_entity.pdbx_description
1 polymer ?
#
loop_
_entity_poly.entity_id
_entity_poly.type
_entity_poly.pdbx_seq_one_letter_code
_entity_poly.pdbx_strand_id
1 'polypeptide(L)'
;MKSFAVIAALGAVVAPVFAKGNLPVVSVRGNAFFAGNNRFYVRGVAYQPGGASDAKDPLLDIENLRRDVANFKSLGINTIRIYTIDNSKNHDEGMKMLDDAGIYLALDANTPKYSLNRESASTLARSYNDVYLQNVFATIDAFADYNNLLLLFSGNEVINERNNTIAAPYIKAVTRDMKQYISNRKGRKIPVGYSAADVAENIEAQALYFNCGSDDARSDFFAFNDYSWCDPSSFTRSGWDKKVETYSDYSKPIFLSEFGCITNTREWGEIAALYSTNMTSVYSGGLAYEYTVEPNGYGIVQVGRDGKITPNADFDRLKAAYSRTNNPTGNGGFKENGSASQCPEESDEWEVSSAALPALPRRAQAFMSNGPGNAPGLAGLGSHFEGEASSGTATAGSGQATRTPTGGAGATGSAGSSTGAAAGLDIPVRFVGAIAASFFFGAVLIF
;
A
#
# COMPACT_ATOMS: atom_id res chain seq x y z
N MET A 1 56.65 -5.47 32.12
CA MET A 1 55.57 -4.64 31.56
C MET A 1 54.74 -5.51 30.63
N LYS A 2 53.59 -6.00 31.08
CA LYS A 2 52.64 -6.76 30.26
C LYS A 2 51.34 -5.94 30.23
N SER A 3 51.09 -5.30 29.09
CA SER A 3 49.90 -4.47 28.88
C SER A 3 48.70 -5.37 28.61
N PHE A 4 47.66 -5.25 29.44
CA PHE A 4 46.35 -5.85 29.18
C PHE A 4 45.56 -4.92 28.26
N ALA A 5 45.21 -5.40 27.06
CA ALA A 5 44.26 -4.74 26.19
C ALA A 5 42.84 -5.05 26.68
N VAL A 6 42.13 -4.03 27.16
CA VAL A 6 40.70 -4.11 27.49
C VAL A 6 39.91 -3.92 26.21
N ILE A 7 39.31 -4.98 25.69
CA ILE A 7 38.32 -4.90 24.61
C ILE A 7 37.00 -4.46 25.25
N ALA A 8 36.65 -3.18 25.09
CA ALA A 8 35.33 -2.68 25.45
C ALA A 8 34.32 -3.09 24.36
N ALA A 9 33.53 -4.12 24.64
CA ALA A 9 32.36 -4.45 23.83
C ALA A 9 31.28 -3.38 24.08
N LEU A 10 31.20 -2.39 23.17
CA LEU A 10 30.06 -1.48 23.08
C LEU A 10 28.84 -2.26 22.58
N GLY A 11 28.11 -2.88 23.51
CA GLY A 11 26.77 -3.37 23.25
C GLY A 11 25.86 -2.17 22.98
N ALA A 12 25.32 -2.06 21.77
CA ALA A 12 24.30 -1.07 21.46
C ALA A 12 23.07 -1.33 22.35
N VAL A 13 22.86 -0.47 23.33
CA VAL A 13 21.65 -0.47 24.16
C VAL A 13 20.51 -0.02 23.25
N VAL A 14 19.76 -0.98 22.71
CA VAL A 14 18.49 -0.70 22.05
C VAL A 14 17.51 -0.33 23.16
N ALA A 15 17.22 0.97 23.31
CA ALA A 15 16.13 1.41 24.16
C ALA A 15 14.85 0.67 23.71
N PRO A 16 14.04 0.12 24.64
CA PRO A 16 12.77 -0.48 24.28
C PRO A 16 11.91 0.58 23.60
N VAL A 17 11.62 0.38 22.32
CA VAL A 17 10.69 1.24 21.57
C VAL A 17 9.29 0.93 22.11
N PHE A 18 8.76 1.81 22.95
CA PHE A 18 7.37 1.76 23.35
C PHE A 18 6.52 2.12 22.13
N ALA A 19 5.80 1.15 21.60
CA ALA A 19 4.87 1.39 20.50
C ALA A 19 3.74 2.34 20.97
N LYS A 20 3.39 3.33 20.15
CA LYS A 20 2.39 4.36 20.47
C LYS A 20 1.00 3.90 20.04
N GLY A 21 0.04 3.92 20.96
CA GLY A 21 -1.38 3.62 20.69
C GLY A 21 -1.85 2.30 21.28
N ASN A 22 -3.17 2.12 21.36
CA ASN A 22 -3.84 0.98 21.99
C ASN A 22 -4.30 -0.07 20.98
N LEU A 23 -4.45 0.31 19.71
CA LEU A 23 -4.89 -0.63 18.68
C LEU A 23 -3.82 -1.71 18.44
N PRO A 24 -4.23 -2.98 18.23
CA PRO A 24 -3.29 -4.03 17.90
C PRO A 24 -2.62 -3.74 16.55
N VAL A 25 -1.30 -3.89 16.50
CA VAL A 25 -0.55 -3.84 15.26
C VAL A 25 -1.14 -4.84 14.26
N VAL A 26 -1.44 -4.34 13.05
CA VAL A 26 -1.84 -5.20 11.93
C VAL A 26 -0.61 -5.79 11.26
N SER A 27 -0.67 -7.08 10.97
CA SER A 27 0.40 -7.87 10.34
C SER A 27 -0.13 -8.64 9.13
N VAL A 28 0.77 -9.10 8.27
CA VAL A 28 0.45 -9.96 7.13
C VAL A 28 0.69 -11.43 7.50
N ARG A 29 -0.30 -12.29 7.21
CA ARG A 29 -0.19 -13.76 7.28
C ARG A 29 -0.79 -14.37 6.02
N GLY A 30 0.01 -15.11 5.26
CA GLY A 30 -0.43 -15.62 3.96
C GLY A 30 -0.94 -14.48 3.05
N ASN A 31 -2.13 -14.65 2.49
CA ASN A 31 -2.80 -13.65 1.66
C ASN A 31 -3.74 -12.69 2.42
N ALA A 32 -3.50 -12.46 3.72
CA ALA A 32 -4.43 -11.73 4.58
C ALA A 32 -3.76 -10.84 5.64
N PHE A 33 -4.49 -9.82 6.07
CA PHE A 33 -4.15 -8.97 7.21
C PHE A 33 -4.77 -9.48 8.51
N PHE A 34 -4.06 -9.30 9.63
CA PHE A 34 -4.49 -9.70 10.97
C PHE A 34 -4.14 -8.67 12.04
N ALA A 35 -5.13 -8.33 12.85
CA ALA A 35 -4.98 -7.59 14.10
C ALA A 35 -4.86 -8.60 15.24
N GLY A 36 -3.63 -8.92 15.64
CA GLY A 36 -3.36 -10.08 16.51
C GLY A 36 -3.78 -11.38 15.82
N ASN A 37 -4.72 -12.12 16.41
CA ASN A 37 -5.26 -13.36 15.83
C ASN A 37 -6.52 -13.16 14.99
N ASN A 38 -7.07 -11.93 14.96
CA ASN A 38 -8.32 -11.65 14.28
C ASN A 38 -8.07 -11.20 12.84
N ARG A 39 -8.82 -11.77 11.88
CA ARG A 39 -8.79 -11.34 10.49
C ARG A 39 -9.14 -9.86 10.42
N PHE A 40 -8.26 -9.08 9.81
CA PHE A 40 -8.46 -7.66 9.57
C PHE A 40 -8.95 -7.46 8.14
N TYR A 41 -10.13 -6.86 8.00
CA TYR A 41 -10.66 -6.39 6.72
C TYR A 41 -10.58 -4.88 6.72
N VAL A 42 -9.93 -4.34 5.69
CA VAL A 42 -9.91 -2.90 5.40
C VAL A 42 -11.35 -2.49 5.12
N ARG A 43 -11.89 -1.62 5.97
CA ARG A 43 -13.20 -0.99 5.77
C ARG A 43 -13.03 0.49 5.94
N GLY A 44 -12.95 1.21 4.82
CA GLY A 44 -12.44 2.57 4.88
C GLY A 44 -12.98 3.53 3.86
N VAL A 45 -12.40 4.73 3.92
CA VAL A 45 -12.64 5.84 3.00
C VAL A 45 -11.30 6.52 2.69
N ALA A 46 -11.12 6.98 1.46
CA ALA A 46 -10.06 7.89 1.06
C ALA A 46 -10.26 9.28 1.71
N TYR A 47 -9.29 9.75 2.50
CA TYR A 47 -9.38 10.97 3.30
C TYR A 47 -8.23 11.94 2.99
N GLN A 48 -8.47 12.84 2.04
CA GLN A 48 -7.54 13.91 1.70
C GLN A 48 -8.33 15.19 1.37
N PRO A 49 -8.90 15.89 2.36
CA PRO A 49 -9.61 17.15 2.13
C PRO A 49 -8.82 18.13 1.24
N GLY A 50 -9.44 18.64 0.17
CA GLY A 50 -8.79 19.47 -0.85
C GLY A 50 -8.17 18.69 -2.02
N GLY A 51 -8.19 17.35 -1.95
CA GLY A 51 -7.70 16.46 -3.00
C GLY A 51 -6.21 16.62 -3.31
N ALA A 52 -5.81 16.13 -4.48
CA ALA A 52 -4.43 16.27 -4.98
C ALA A 52 -4.02 17.73 -5.26
N SER A 53 -5.00 18.60 -5.51
CA SER A 53 -4.80 20.01 -5.88
C SER A 53 -4.41 20.91 -4.69
N ASP A 54 -4.73 20.51 -3.46
CA ASP A 54 -4.40 21.24 -2.23
C ASP A 54 -3.68 20.31 -1.25
N ALA A 55 -2.43 19.96 -1.60
CA ALA A 55 -1.55 19.08 -0.84
C ALA A 55 -1.31 19.63 0.58
N LYS A 56 -2.21 19.25 1.50
CA LYS A 56 -2.17 19.56 2.93
C LYS A 56 -2.17 18.28 3.74
N ASP A 57 -1.70 18.41 4.97
CA ASP A 57 -1.69 17.31 5.93
C ASP A 57 -2.97 17.38 6.79
N PRO A 58 -3.94 16.47 6.60
CA PRO A 58 -5.19 16.53 7.34
C PRO A 58 -5.05 16.02 8.79
N LEU A 59 -3.91 15.42 9.16
CA LEU A 59 -3.67 14.99 10.55
C LEU A 59 -3.18 16.14 11.45
N LEU A 60 -2.75 17.25 10.86
CA LEU A 60 -2.32 18.45 11.58
C LEU A 60 -3.45 19.46 11.78
N ASP A 61 -4.54 19.34 11.04
CA ASP A 61 -5.75 20.14 11.24
C ASP A 61 -6.65 19.49 12.31
N ILE A 62 -6.23 19.65 13.56
CA ILE A 62 -6.83 18.99 14.74
C ILE A 62 -8.33 19.27 14.89
N GLU A 63 -8.78 20.48 14.56
CA GLU A 63 -10.20 20.84 14.68
C GLU A 63 -11.04 20.13 13.63
N ASN A 64 -10.60 20.15 12.37
CA ASN A 64 -11.30 19.46 11.29
C ASN A 64 -11.22 17.94 11.43
N LEU A 65 -10.06 17.40 11.81
CA LEU A 65 -9.88 15.98 12.07
C LEU A 65 -10.81 15.48 13.18
N ARG A 66 -10.93 16.21 14.30
CA ARG A 66 -11.82 15.83 15.40
C ARG A 66 -13.27 15.69 14.95
N ARG A 67 -13.73 16.63 14.12
CA ARG A 67 -15.06 16.62 13.53
C ARG A 67 -15.22 15.45 12.55
N ASP A 68 -14.22 15.20 11.71
CA ASP A 68 -14.26 14.15 10.70
C ASP A 68 -14.21 12.74 11.31
N VAL A 69 -13.47 12.57 12.41
CA VAL A 69 -13.45 11.35 13.22
C VAL A 69 -14.84 10.97 13.72
N ALA A 70 -15.70 11.94 14.07
CA ALA A 70 -17.08 11.65 14.46
C ALA A 70 -17.87 11.02 13.29
N ASN A 71 -17.62 11.49 12.06
CA ASN A 71 -18.21 10.92 10.85
C ASN A 71 -17.64 9.52 10.54
N PHE A 72 -16.33 9.29 10.73
CA PHE A 72 -15.73 7.96 10.58
C PHE A 72 -16.37 6.94 11.52
N LYS A 73 -16.57 7.31 12.79
CA LYS A 73 -17.28 6.47 13.77
C LYS A 73 -18.73 6.22 13.37
N SER A 74 -19.42 7.24 12.83
CA SER A 74 -20.79 7.15 12.33
C SER A 74 -20.91 6.20 11.12
N LEU A 75 -19.91 6.18 10.23
CA LEU A 75 -19.83 5.24 9.10
C LEU A 75 -19.51 3.81 9.54
N GLY A 76 -18.90 3.63 10.71
CA GLY A 76 -18.43 2.31 11.17
C GLY A 76 -17.19 1.82 10.41
N ILE A 77 -16.38 2.73 9.87
CA ILE A 77 -15.11 2.39 9.22
C ILE A 77 -14.00 2.16 10.24
N ASN A 78 -12.95 1.45 9.83
CA ASN A 78 -11.76 1.18 10.63
C ASN A 78 -10.47 1.69 9.98
N THR A 79 -10.51 2.18 8.74
CA THR A 79 -9.31 2.59 8.01
C THR A 79 -9.58 3.88 7.24
N ILE A 80 -8.60 4.79 7.22
CA ILE A 80 -8.55 5.88 6.26
C ILE A 80 -7.29 5.76 5.42
N ARG A 81 -7.35 6.21 4.16
CA ARG A 81 -6.18 6.39 3.32
C ARG A 81 -5.85 7.88 3.19
N ILE A 82 -4.60 8.25 3.45
CA ILE A 82 -4.07 9.61 3.24
C ILE A 82 -2.97 9.54 2.19
N TYR A 83 -3.05 10.42 1.19
CA TYR A 83 -2.18 10.42 0.01
C TYR A 83 -0.99 11.36 0.15
N THR A 84 -1.10 12.36 1.03
CA THR A 84 -0.06 13.37 1.24
C THR A 84 -0.04 13.82 2.69
N ILE A 85 1.16 13.84 3.27
CA ILE A 85 1.43 14.15 4.67
C ILE A 85 2.70 15.02 4.79
N ASP A 86 2.77 15.90 5.78
CA ASP A 86 3.98 16.66 6.08
C ASP A 86 4.84 15.90 7.09
N ASN A 87 5.76 15.08 6.57
CA ASN A 87 6.69 14.28 7.38
C ASN A 87 7.67 15.10 8.26
N SER A 88 7.68 16.43 8.18
CA SER A 88 8.47 17.30 9.06
C SER A 88 7.77 17.71 10.35
N LYS A 89 6.49 17.35 10.51
CA LYS A 89 5.64 17.74 11.63
C LYS A 89 5.42 16.59 12.60
N ASN A 90 4.89 16.93 13.78
CA ASN A 90 4.52 15.94 14.79
C ASN A 90 3.05 15.56 14.60
N HIS A 91 2.77 14.26 14.45
CA HIS A 91 1.43 13.70 14.23
C HIS A 91 0.85 12.99 15.47
N ASP A 92 1.45 13.15 16.65
CA ASP A 92 1.05 12.41 17.86
C ASP A 92 -0.42 12.65 18.19
N GLU A 93 -0.89 13.90 18.13
CA GLU A 93 -2.28 14.24 18.47
C GLU A 93 -3.27 13.66 17.45
N GLY A 94 -3.00 13.82 16.15
CA GLY A 94 -3.84 13.31 15.08
C GLY A 94 -3.91 11.78 15.07
N MET A 95 -2.75 11.12 15.16
CA MET A 95 -2.68 9.65 15.22
C MET A 95 -3.33 9.09 16.48
N LYS A 96 -3.22 9.77 17.63
CA LYS A 96 -3.93 9.40 18.84
C LYS A 96 -5.45 9.53 18.67
N MET A 97 -5.95 10.59 18.03
CA MET A 97 -7.38 10.73 17.77
C MET A 97 -7.93 9.60 16.89
N LEU A 98 -7.17 9.15 15.90
CA LEU A 98 -7.51 7.98 15.10
C LEU A 98 -7.49 6.70 15.94
N ASP A 99 -6.45 6.48 16.74
CA ASP A 99 -6.31 5.30 17.61
C ASP A 99 -7.47 5.19 18.62
N ASP A 100 -7.79 6.28 19.32
CA ASP A 100 -8.92 6.38 20.25
C ASP A 100 -10.29 6.12 19.57
N ALA A 101 -10.36 6.33 18.26
CA ALA A 101 -11.56 6.10 17.45
C ALA A 101 -11.62 4.70 16.81
N GLY A 102 -10.57 3.89 16.95
CA GLY A 102 -10.50 2.58 16.29
C GLY A 102 -10.09 2.64 14.81
N ILE A 103 -9.48 3.74 14.38
CA ILE A 103 -9.12 4.01 12.99
C ILE A 103 -7.62 3.79 12.77
N TYR A 104 -7.32 3.00 11.74
CA TYR A 104 -6.00 2.81 11.20
C TYR A 104 -5.73 3.72 10.00
N LEU A 105 -4.46 4.01 9.77
CA LEU A 105 -3.97 4.80 8.66
C LEU A 105 -3.27 3.92 7.62
N ALA A 106 -3.80 3.89 6.40
CA ALA A 106 -3.08 3.51 5.19
C ALA A 106 -2.42 4.76 4.60
N LEU A 107 -1.10 4.80 4.49
CA LEU A 107 -0.39 6.03 4.15
C LEU A 107 0.46 5.87 2.89
N ASP A 108 0.32 6.79 1.96
CA ASP A 108 1.26 6.95 0.86
C ASP A 108 2.55 7.60 1.38
N ALA A 109 3.70 6.95 1.13
CA ALA A 109 5.00 7.51 1.53
C ALA A 109 5.50 8.61 0.58
N ASN A 110 4.75 8.84 -0.50
CA ASN A 110 5.03 9.77 -1.58
C ASN A 110 4.28 11.07 -1.36
N THR A 111 4.72 12.12 -2.05
CA THR A 111 3.94 13.35 -2.20
C THR A 111 4.04 13.84 -3.65
N PRO A 112 3.24 14.81 -4.09
CA PRO A 112 3.34 15.35 -5.46
C PRO A 112 4.75 15.83 -5.83
N LYS A 113 5.52 16.34 -4.85
CA LYS A 113 6.91 16.80 -5.05
C LYS A 113 7.95 15.71 -4.89
N TYR A 114 7.64 14.63 -4.17
CA TYR A 114 8.56 13.55 -3.83
C TYR A 114 7.97 12.20 -4.24
N SER A 115 8.17 11.84 -5.49
CA SER A 115 7.60 10.65 -6.12
C SER A 115 8.43 10.20 -7.33
N LEU A 116 8.09 9.05 -7.90
CA LEU A 116 8.55 8.66 -9.23
C LEU A 116 7.82 9.51 -10.28
N ASN A 117 8.58 10.09 -11.22
CA ASN A 117 8.05 10.84 -12.35
C ASN A 117 7.83 9.89 -13.53
N ARG A 118 6.57 9.60 -13.85
CA ARG A 118 6.16 8.67 -14.92
C ARG A 118 6.15 9.25 -16.34
N GLU A 119 6.52 10.52 -16.53
CA GLU A 119 6.37 11.25 -17.81
C GLU A 119 7.15 10.62 -18.97
N SER A 120 8.33 10.07 -18.70
CA SER A 120 9.18 9.43 -19.70
C SER A 120 10.16 8.45 -19.04
N ALA A 121 10.80 7.59 -19.83
CA ALA A 121 11.85 6.71 -19.31
C ALA A 121 13.01 7.46 -18.64
N SER A 122 13.36 8.65 -19.13
CA SER A 122 14.46 9.45 -18.58
C SER A 122 14.07 10.13 -17.26
N THR A 123 12.86 10.70 -17.16
CA THR A 123 12.37 11.30 -15.91
C THR A 123 12.11 10.25 -14.84
N LEU A 124 11.65 9.06 -15.23
CA LEU A 124 11.47 7.92 -14.35
C LEU A 124 12.80 7.46 -13.76
N ALA A 125 13.81 7.22 -14.60
CA ALA A 125 15.15 6.88 -14.14
C ALA A 125 15.76 7.97 -13.25
N ARG A 126 15.55 9.24 -13.60
CA ARG A 126 16.09 10.39 -12.87
C ARG A 126 15.47 10.58 -11.48
N SER A 127 14.17 10.33 -11.35
CA SER A 127 13.40 10.58 -10.14
C SER A 127 13.58 9.51 -9.06
N TYR A 128 14.07 8.31 -9.42
CA TYR A 128 14.56 7.34 -8.44
C TYR A 128 15.98 7.72 -7.96
N ASN A 129 16.02 8.63 -6.99
CA ASN A 129 17.22 9.25 -6.45
C ASN A 129 17.22 9.32 -4.91
N ASP A 130 18.34 9.74 -4.34
CA ASP A 130 18.52 9.87 -2.90
C ASP A 130 17.61 10.90 -2.23
N VAL A 131 17.27 12.02 -2.88
CA VAL A 131 16.35 13.03 -2.33
C VAL A 131 14.94 12.47 -2.19
N TYR A 132 14.49 11.71 -3.18
CA TYR A 132 13.20 11.00 -3.10
C TYR A 132 13.21 9.95 -1.98
N LEU A 133 14.23 9.10 -1.91
CA LEU A 133 14.31 8.07 -0.88
C LEU A 133 14.50 8.65 0.52
N GLN A 134 15.17 9.81 0.66
CA GLN A 134 15.22 10.55 1.91
C GLN A 134 13.82 10.90 2.41
N ASN A 135 12.95 11.45 1.54
CA ASN A 135 11.56 11.76 1.88
C ASN A 135 10.80 10.50 2.34
N VAL A 136 10.89 9.42 1.56
CA VAL A 136 10.20 8.16 1.86
C VAL A 136 10.64 7.59 3.21
N PHE A 137 11.94 7.58 3.49
CA PHE A 137 12.49 7.11 4.77
C PHE A 137 12.15 8.04 5.93
N ALA A 138 12.09 9.35 5.70
CA ALA A 138 11.64 10.31 6.70
C ALA A 138 10.16 10.11 7.07
N THR A 139 9.30 9.79 6.09
CA THR A 139 7.92 9.41 6.36
C THR A 139 7.83 8.13 7.19
N ILE A 140 8.67 7.11 6.90
CA ILE A 140 8.77 5.91 7.75
C ILE A 140 9.20 6.30 9.18
N ASP A 141 10.19 7.19 9.33
CA ASP A 141 10.64 7.64 10.64
C ASP A 141 9.56 8.35 11.44
N ALA A 142 8.74 9.19 10.79
CA ALA A 142 7.67 9.93 11.43
C ALA A 142 6.51 9.03 11.91
N PHE A 143 6.24 7.91 11.22
CA PHE A 143 5.03 7.12 11.46
C PHE A 143 5.22 5.70 12.00
N ALA A 144 6.44 5.13 11.92
CA ALA A 144 6.66 3.71 12.21
C ALA A 144 6.29 3.26 13.63
N ASP A 145 6.33 4.19 14.59
CA ASP A 145 6.09 3.91 16.00
C ASP A 145 4.59 3.94 16.37
N TYR A 146 3.70 4.38 15.48
CA TYR A 146 2.25 4.30 15.71
C TYR A 146 1.72 2.90 15.39
N ASN A 147 1.02 2.31 16.36
CA ASN A 147 0.39 1.00 16.23
C ASN A 147 -0.70 0.98 15.15
N ASN A 148 -1.44 2.09 15.04
CA ASN A 148 -2.51 2.27 14.07
C ASN A 148 -2.03 2.74 12.69
N LEU A 149 -0.72 2.81 12.42
CA LEU A 149 -0.23 2.79 11.04
C LEU A 149 -0.43 1.37 10.47
N LEU A 150 -1.40 1.21 9.58
CA LEU A 150 -1.73 -0.07 8.96
C LEU A 150 -0.63 -0.53 8.01
N LEU A 151 -0.29 0.33 7.05
CA LEU A 151 0.59 0.02 5.92
C LEU A 151 1.13 1.28 5.27
N LEU A 152 2.14 1.10 4.42
CA LEU A 152 2.70 2.16 3.58
C LEU A 152 2.61 1.79 2.10
N PHE A 153 2.19 2.74 1.27
CA PHE A 153 2.28 2.62 -0.19
C PHE A 153 3.63 3.18 -0.68
N SER A 154 4.35 2.39 -1.47
CA SER A 154 5.60 2.79 -2.14
C SER A 154 5.35 3.60 -3.41
N GLY A 155 4.13 3.58 -3.94
CA GLY A 155 3.70 4.34 -5.10
C GLY A 155 2.17 4.30 -5.25
N ASN A 156 1.64 5.27 -5.97
CA ASN A 156 0.23 5.33 -6.36
C ASN A 156 0.12 5.64 -7.85
N GLU A 157 -0.49 4.73 -8.61
CA GLU A 157 -0.79 4.88 -10.05
C GLU A 157 0.39 5.48 -10.84
N VAL A 158 1.59 4.97 -10.58
CA VAL A 158 2.78 5.32 -11.35
C VAL A 158 2.70 4.63 -12.71
N ILE A 159 2.21 3.38 -12.74
CA ILE A 159 1.67 2.74 -13.94
C ILE A 159 0.18 3.07 -13.96
N ASN A 160 -0.24 3.88 -14.93
CA ASN A 160 -1.63 4.33 -15.08
C ASN A 160 -2.16 4.18 -16.51
N GLU A 161 -1.32 3.68 -17.43
CA GLU A 161 -1.68 3.48 -18.83
C GLU A 161 -1.07 2.18 -19.35
N ARG A 162 -1.53 1.73 -20.52
CA ARG A 162 -1.07 0.49 -21.17
C ARG A 162 0.45 0.48 -21.41
N ASN A 163 1.04 1.64 -21.71
CA ASN A 163 2.37 1.81 -22.30
C ASN A 163 3.38 2.52 -21.37
N ASN A 164 3.18 2.48 -20.05
CA ASN A 164 4.17 3.00 -19.09
C ASN A 164 4.58 1.97 -18.03
N THR A 165 4.50 0.68 -18.38
CA THR A 165 4.84 -0.45 -17.50
C THR A 165 6.33 -0.50 -17.13
N ILE A 166 7.18 0.21 -17.88
CA ILE A 166 8.60 0.45 -17.57
C ILE A 166 8.85 1.05 -16.18
N ALA A 167 7.82 1.58 -15.50
CA ALA A 167 7.87 2.03 -14.12
C ALA A 167 7.95 0.91 -13.07
N ALA A 168 7.53 -0.32 -13.40
CA ALA A 168 7.43 -1.41 -12.42
C ALA A 168 8.74 -1.71 -11.67
N PRO A 169 9.93 -1.77 -12.32
CA PRO A 169 11.19 -2.00 -11.63
C PRO A 169 11.53 -0.91 -10.61
N TYR A 170 11.19 0.35 -10.89
CA TYR A 170 11.45 1.46 -9.97
C TYR A 170 10.52 1.44 -8.77
N ILE A 171 9.23 1.19 -8.98
CA ILE A 171 8.25 1.03 -7.89
C ILE A 171 8.69 -0.11 -6.97
N LYS A 172 9.08 -1.25 -7.55
CA LYS A 172 9.55 -2.42 -6.81
C LYS A 172 10.87 -2.18 -6.08
N ALA A 173 11.76 -1.35 -6.64
CA ALA A 173 12.99 -0.91 -5.96
C ALA A 173 12.68 0.01 -4.76
N VAL A 174 11.70 0.92 -4.86
CA VAL A 174 11.23 1.73 -3.73
C VAL A 174 10.64 0.81 -2.64
N THR A 175 9.79 -0.15 -3.00
CA THR A 175 9.25 -1.15 -2.06
C THR A 175 10.38 -1.89 -1.34
N ARG A 176 11.37 -2.43 -2.08
CA ARG A 176 12.54 -3.12 -1.52
C ARG A 176 13.27 -2.25 -0.50
N ASP A 177 13.56 -1.01 -0.87
CA ASP A 177 14.38 -0.12 -0.05
C ASP A 177 13.63 0.37 1.19
N MET A 178 12.32 0.62 1.10
CA MET A 178 11.46 0.88 2.25
C MET A 178 11.46 -0.27 3.24
N LYS A 179 11.28 -1.51 2.75
CA LYS A 179 11.30 -2.72 3.58
C LYS A 179 12.66 -2.94 4.25
N GLN A 180 13.74 -2.71 3.50
CA GLN A 180 15.10 -2.78 4.03
C GLN A 180 15.32 -1.74 5.14
N TYR A 181 14.91 -0.49 4.91
CA TYR A 181 15.02 0.60 5.87
C TYR A 181 14.24 0.30 7.16
N ILE A 182 12.98 -0.14 7.05
CA ILE A 182 12.15 -0.55 8.19
C ILE A 182 12.84 -1.67 8.97
N SER A 183 13.34 -2.70 8.29
CA SER A 183 13.99 -3.85 8.93
C SER A 183 15.26 -3.44 9.69
N ASN A 184 16.08 -2.58 9.09
CA ASN A 184 17.31 -2.11 9.71
C ASN A 184 17.05 -1.22 10.92
N ARG A 185 15.99 -0.38 10.89
CA ARG A 185 15.86 0.73 11.83
C ARG A 185 14.69 0.68 12.80
N LYS A 186 13.63 -0.08 12.51
CA LYS A 186 12.37 -0.01 13.27
C LYS A 186 12.12 -1.24 14.12
N GLY A 187 11.36 -1.05 15.20
CA GLY A 187 11.02 -2.13 16.15
C GLY A 187 9.92 -3.07 15.63
N ARG A 188 9.12 -2.60 14.68
CA ARG A 188 7.93 -3.25 14.14
C ARG A 188 8.08 -3.50 12.64
N LYS A 189 7.51 -4.61 12.16
CA LYS A 189 7.29 -4.83 10.72
C LYS A 189 6.06 -4.02 10.27
N ILE A 190 6.23 -3.21 9.25
CA ILE A 190 5.15 -2.41 8.63
C ILE A 190 4.99 -2.94 7.21
N PRO A 191 3.79 -3.39 6.80
CA PRO A 191 3.57 -3.83 5.42
C PRO A 191 3.84 -2.70 4.44
N VAL A 192 4.63 -2.97 3.41
CA VAL A 192 4.86 -2.04 2.29
C VAL A 192 4.38 -2.68 0.99
N GLY A 193 3.59 -1.94 0.22
CA GLY A 193 3.04 -2.41 -1.05
C GLY A 193 2.73 -1.25 -1.98
N TYR A 194 1.98 -1.53 -3.05
CA TYR A 194 1.71 -0.58 -4.13
C TYR A 194 0.20 -0.43 -4.34
N SER A 195 -0.23 0.79 -4.70
CA SER A 195 -1.59 1.11 -5.14
C SER A 195 -1.59 1.32 -6.65
N ALA A 196 -2.12 0.37 -7.41
CA ALA A 196 -2.16 0.41 -8.87
C ALA A 196 -3.46 1.04 -9.40
N ALA A 197 -3.41 1.56 -10.63
CA ALA A 197 -4.60 1.88 -11.41
C ALA A 197 -5.18 0.60 -12.03
N ASP A 198 -6.51 0.53 -12.23
CA ASP A 198 -7.18 -0.60 -12.94
C ASP A 198 -6.99 -0.54 -14.45
N VAL A 199 -5.75 -0.65 -14.93
CA VAL A 199 -5.48 -0.73 -16.36
C VAL A 199 -5.72 -2.17 -16.80
N ALA A 200 -6.85 -2.43 -17.45
CA ALA A 200 -7.34 -3.76 -17.79
C ALA A 200 -6.28 -4.62 -18.51
N GLU A 201 -5.46 -3.99 -19.35
CA GLU A 201 -4.41 -4.64 -20.13
C GLU A 201 -3.25 -5.18 -19.30
N ASN A 202 -2.94 -4.56 -18.14
CA ASN A 202 -1.71 -4.87 -17.41
C ASN A 202 -1.88 -5.05 -15.90
N ILE A 203 -3.09 -4.91 -15.34
CA ILE A 203 -3.32 -5.02 -13.89
C ILE A 203 -2.93 -6.39 -13.31
N GLU A 204 -3.21 -7.47 -14.04
CA GLU A 204 -2.79 -8.82 -13.64
C GLU A 204 -1.25 -8.94 -13.68
N ALA A 205 -0.62 -8.47 -14.76
CA ALA A 205 0.84 -8.46 -14.89
C ALA A 205 1.50 -7.64 -13.77
N GLN A 206 0.93 -6.49 -13.40
CA GLN A 206 1.36 -5.70 -12.26
C GLN A 206 1.29 -6.53 -10.97
N ALA A 207 0.15 -7.14 -10.65
CA ALA A 207 -0.02 -7.94 -9.44
C ALA A 207 1.03 -9.07 -9.35
N LEU A 208 1.20 -9.83 -10.44
CA LEU A 208 2.18 -10.91 -10.55
C LEU A 208 3.62 -10.38 -10.38
N TYR A 209 3.98 -9.29 -11.07
CA TYR A 209 5.31 -8.71 -11.01
C TYR A 209 5.66 -8.25 -9.59
N PHE A 210 4.74 -7.58 -8.88
CA PHE A 210 5.00 -7.11 -7.51
C PHE A 210 5.11 -8.25 -6.48
N ASN A 211 4.68 -9.48 -6.79
CA ASN A 211 4.87 -10.68 -5.95
C ASN A 211 5.87 -11.70 -6.52
N CYS A 212 6.59 -11.39 -7.60
CA CYS A 212 7.63 -12.28 -8.14
C CYS A 212 9.04 -11.92 -7.64
N GLY A 213 10.03 -12.79 -7.87
CA GLY A 213 11.44 -12.52 -7.54
C GLY A 213 11.81 -12.72 -6.07
N SER A 214 12.89 -12.08 -5.62
CA SER A 214 13.44 -12.25 -4.27
C SER A 214 12.54 -11.63 -3.19
N ASP A 215 12.46 -12.26 -2.01
CA ASP A 215 11.49 -11.93 -0.97
C ASP A 215 11.59 -10.47 -0.44
N ASP A 216 12.80 -9.93 -0.42
CA ASP A 216 13.08 -8.54 -0.02
C ASP A 216 12.43 -7.51 -0.93
N ALA A 217 12.25 -7.86 -2.21
CA ALA A 217 11.69 -6.96 -3.22
C ALA A 217 10.22 -7.21 -3.54
N ARG A 218 9.63 -8.30 -3.02
CA ARG A 218 8.19 -8.55 -3.16
C ARG A 218 7.40 -7.59 -2.27
N SER A 219 6.32 -7.04 -2.79
CA SER A 219 5.37 -6.29 -1.98
C SER A 219 4.76 -7.17 -0.90
N ASP A 220 4.48 -6.59 0.27
CA ASP A 220 3.80 -7.28 1.37
C ASP A 220 2.29 -7.39 1.13
N PHE A 221 1.74 -6.57 0.23
CA PHE A 221 0.38 -6.60 -0.28
C PHE A 221 0.34 -5.97 -1.69
N PHE A 222 -0.75 -6.18 -2.41
CA PHE A 222 -1.07 -5.46 -3.63
C PHE A 222 -2.43 -4.79 -3.49
N ALA A 223 -2.55 -3.52 -3.83
CA ALA A 223 -3.82 -2.84 -3.86
C ALA A 223 -4.00 -2.18 -5.22
N PHE A 224 -5.26 -2.05 -5.63
CA PHE A 224 -5.58 -1.34 -6.84
C PHE A 224 -6.93 -0.66 -6.71
N ASN A 225 -7.08 0.43 -7.44
CA ASN A 225 -8.32 1.15 -7.57
C ASN A 225 -9.27 0.31 -8.42
N ASP A 226 -10.55 0.17 -8.08
CA ASP A 226 -11.50 -0.62 -8.86
C ASP A 226 -12.86 0.05 -8.89
N TYR A 227 -13.24 0.52 -10.07
CA TYR A 227 -14.50 1.21 -10.32
C TYR A 227 -15.44 0.39 -11.24
N SER A 228 -15.21 -0.92 -11.40
CA SER A 228 -16.00 -1.74 -12.33
C SER A 228 -17.42 -2.03 -11.84
N TRP A 229 -17.70 -1.78 -10.55
CA TRP A 229 -19.04 -1.85 -9.99
C TRP A 229 -19.73 -0.47 -10.05
N CYS A 230 -20.62 -0.28 -11.02
CA CYS A 230 -21.49 0.89 -11.11
C CYS A 230 -22.95 0.48 -10.90
N ASP A 231 -23.61 1.03 -9.88
CA ASP A 231 -24.97 0.62 -9.50
C ASP A 231 -26.04 0.93 -10.57
N PRO A 232 -27.12 0.14 -10.66
CA PRO A 232 -27.30 -1.16 -10.01
C PRO A 232 -26.41 -2.23 -10.64
N SER A 233 -25.61 -2.93 -9.84
CA SER A 233 -24.76 -4.03 -10.31
C SER A 233 -24.91 -5.30 -9.48
N SER A 234 -24.12 -6.31 -9.82
CA SER A 234 -24.01 -7.59 -9.12
C SER A 234 -22.58 -8.11 -9.24
N PHE A 235 -22.22 -9.10 -8.43
CA PHE A 235 -20.90 -9.74 -8.43
C PHE A 235 -20.44 -10.20 -9.82
N THR A 236 -21.36 -10.70 -10.65
CA THR A 236 -21.06 -11.13 -12.02
C THR A 236 -21.15 -9.99 -13.03
N ARG A 237 -22.06 -9.02 -12.83
CA ARG A 237 -22.20 -7.88 -13.75
C ARG A 237 -21.00 -6.93 -13.68
N SER A 238 -20.40 -6.76 -12.50
CA SER A 238 -19.18 -5.96 -12.32
C SER A 238 -17.91 -6.69 -12.80
N GLY A 239 -18.00 -7.99 -13.11
CA GLY A 239 -16.85 -8.85 -13.42
C GLY A 239 -16.00 -9.22 -12.19
N TRP A 240 -16.48 -8.95 -10.97
CA TRP A 240 -15.72 -9.28 -9.75
C TRP A 240 -15.58 -10.79 -9.52
N ASP A 241 -16.51 -11.59 -10.03
CA ASP A 241 -16.37 -13.05 -10.08
C ASP A 241 -15.12 -13.48 -10.87
N LYS A 242 -14.84 -12.80 -11.99
CA LYS A 242 -13.65 -13.02 -12.80
C LYS A 242 -12.38 -12.53 -12.13
N LYS A 243 -12.43 -11.35 -11.48
CA LYS A 243 -11.28 -10.86 -10.71
C LYS A 243 -10.93 -11.81 -9.55
N VAL A 244 -11.92 -12.37 -8.83
CA VAL A 244 -11.69 -13.39 -7.80
C VAL A 244 -11.07 -14.66 -8.39
N GLU A 245 -11.54 -15.12 -9.54
CA GLU A 245 -10.96 -16.27 -10.26
C GLU A 245 -9.48 -16.03 -10.59
N THR A 246 -9.17 -14.89 -11.21
CA THR A 246 -7.80 -14.46 -11.57
C THR A 246 -6.85 -14.45 -10.37
N TYR A 247 -7.27 -13.87 -9.24
CA TYR A 247 -6.40 -13.69 -8.08
C TYR A 247 -6.51 -14.79 -7.03
N SER A 248 -7.23 -15.87 -7.33
CA SER A 248 -7.50 -16.93 -6.37
C SER A 248 -6.21 -17.52 -5.76
N ASP A 249 -5.15 -17.70 -6.56
CA ASP A 249 -3.85 -18.22 -6.14
C ASP A 249 -2.82 -17.16 -5.73
N TYR A 250 -3.20 -15.88 -5.67
CA TYR A 250 -2.30 -14.82 -5.26
C TYR A 250 -1.92 -14.95 -3.77
N SER A 251 -0.62 -14.95 -3.49
CA SER A 251 -0.09 -15.32 -2.17
C SER A 251 0.04 -14.18 -1.16
N LYS A 252 -0.40 -12.97 -1.52
CA LYS A 252 -0.29 -11.76 -0.69
C LYS A 252 -1.68 -11.13 -0.51
N PRO A 253 -1.91 -10.35 0.54
CA PRO A 253 -3.14 -9.58 0.68
C PRO A 253 -3.41 -8.74 -0.56
N ILE A 254 -4.63 -8.84 -1.07
CA ILE A 254 -5.19 -7.91 -2.03
C ILE A 254 -6.31 -7.11 -1.34
N PHE A 255 -6.43 -5.83 -1.62
CA PHE A 255 -7.60 -5.03 -1.24
C PHE A 255 -7.81 -3.91 -2.25
N LEU A 256 -9.02 -3.35 -2.30
CA LEU A 256 -9.32 -2.23 -3.18
C LEU A 256 -8.84 -0.94 -2.51
N SER A 257 -7.80 -0.32 -3.04
CA SER A 257 -7.27 0.94 -2.50
C SER A 257 -8.26 2.08 -2.69
N GLU A 258 -9.11 1.97 -3.71
CA GLU A 258 -10.26 2.84 -3.99
C GLU A 258 -11.38 2.03 -4.67
N PHE A 259 -12.64 2.38 -4.39
CA PHE A 259 -13.81 1.94 -5.14
C PHE A 259 -14.96 2.94 -5.00
N GLY A 260 -16.01 2.79 -5.82
CA GLY A 260 -17.25 3.55 -5.71
C GLY A 260 -17.54 4.35 -6.97
N CYS A 261 -17.88 3.66 -8.06
CA CYS A 261 -18.17 4.26 -9.36
C CYS A 261 -19.32 5.28 -9.31
N ILE A 262 -19.14 6.43 -9.95
CA ILE A 262 -20.14 7.52 -9.98
C ILE A 262 -20.89 7.64 -11.31
N THR A 263 -20.77 6.66 -12.24
CA THR A 263 -21.53 6.67 -13.50
C THR A 263 -23.04 6.77 -13.26
N ASN A 264 -23.50 6.17 -12.16
CA ASN A 264 -24.88 6.25 -11.67
C ASN A 264 -24.86 6.65 -10.18
N THR A 265 -26.05 6.87 -9.59
CA THR A 265 -26.18 7.05 -8.14
C THR A 265 -25.61 5.83 -7.41
N ARG A 266 -24.65 6.05 -6.52
CA ARG A 266 -24.06 5.01 -5.68
C ARG A 266 -25.06 4.55 -4.62
N GLU A 267 -25.53 3.32 -4.74
CA GLU A 267 -26.33 2.61 -3.75
C GLU A 267 -25.46 1.72 -2.85
N TRP A 268 -24.15 1.66 -3.14
CA TRP A 268 -23.11 0.95 -2.40
C TRP A 268 -23.39 -0.56 -2.29
N GLY A 269 -23.95 -1.13 -3.36
CA GLY A 269 -24.23 -2.57 -3.47
C GLY A 269 -22.97 -3.43 -3.37
N GLU A 270 -21.83 -2.90 -3.82
CA GLU A 270 -20.51 -3.52 -3.80
C GLU A 270 -20.01 -3.82 -2.38
N ILE A 271 -20.47 -3.07 -1.37
CA ILE A 271 -20.10 -3.32 0.02
C ILE A 271 -20.51 -4.75 0.42
N ALA A 272 -21.75 -5.14 0.11
CA ALA A 272 -22.24 -6.47 0.42
C ALA A 272 -21.43 -7.57 -0.29
N ALA A 273 -20.99 -7.33 -1.53
CA ALA A 273 -20.15 -8.26 -2.27
C ALA A 273 -18.73 -8.35 -1.70
N LEU A 274 -18.10 -7.20 -1.43
CA LEU A 274 -16.70 -7.08 -0.99
C LEU A 274 -16.44 -7.80 0.35
N TYR A 275 -17.42 -7.78 1.26
CA TYR A 275 -17.35 -8.49 2.54
C TYR A 275 -18.13 -9.82 2.54
N SER A 276 -18.39 -10.41 1.37
CA SER A 276 -18.99 -11.75 1.27
C SER A 276 -17.92 -12.84 1.17
N THR A 277 -18.29 -14.08 1.52
CA THR A 277 -17.40 -15.25 1.37
C THR A 277 -16.97 -15.53 -0.06
N ASN A 278 -17.63 -14.95 -1.06
CA ASN A 278 -17.22 -15.06 -2.46
C ASN A 278 -16.00 -14.17 -2.78
N MET A 279 -15.78 -13.10 -2.01
CA MET A 279 -14.65 -12.17 -2.20
C MET A 279 -13.53 -12.39 -1.19
N THR A 280 -13.87 -12.68 0.08
CA THR A 280 -12.92 -12.55 1.20
C THR A 280 -11.80 -13.58 1.29
N SER A 281 -11.89 -14.65 0.50
CA SER A 281 -10.80 -15.63 0.35
C SER A 281 -9.60 -15.04 -0.41
N VAL A 282 -9.86 -14.00 -1.22
CA VAL A 282 -8.88 -13.29 -2.06
C VAL A 282 -8.67 -11.86 -1.57
N TYR A 283 -9.77 -11.11 -1.38
CA TYR A 283 -9.74 -9.70 -1.02
C TYR A 283 -9.85 -9.46 0.48
N SER A 284 -9.14 -8.46 0.97
CA SER A 284 -9.10 -8.04 2.37
C SER A 284 -9.89 -6.75 2.59
N GLY A 285 -10.95 -6.50 1.81
CA GLY A 285 -11.79 -5.31 1.89
C GLY A 285 -11.35 -4.18 0.97
N GLY A 286 -11.61 -2.92 1.35
CA GLY A 286 -11.22 -1.75 0.57
C GLY A 286 -11.63 -0.41 1.16
N LEU A 287 -11.31 0.66 0.43
CA LEU A 287 -11.65 2.04 0.79
C LEU A 287 -12.55 2.71 -0.24
N ALA A 288 -13.67 3.28 0.20
CA ALA A 288 -14.55 4.06 -0.66
C ALA A 288 -13.88 5.40 -1.03
N TYR A 289 -13.96 5.79 -2.30
CA TYR A 289 -13.42 7.06 -2.81
C TYR A 289 -14.57 8.05 -3.05
N GLU A 290 -14.63 9.22 -2.42
CA GLU A 290 -13.75 9.77 -1.37
C GLU A 290 -14.53 10.59 -0.32
N TYR A 291 -13.86 11.09 0.71
CA TYR A 291 -14.52 11.78 1.82
C TYR A 291 -15.10 13.14 1.42
N THR A 292 -14.30 14.12 1.01
CA THR A 292 -14.77 15.48 0.68
C THR A 292 -15.23 15.60 -0.76
N VAL A 293 -16.25 16.42 -1.00
CA VAL A 293 -16.70 16.75 -2.37
C VAL A 293 -15.70 17.68 -3.02
N GLU A 294 -14.96 17.14 -3.97
CA GLU A 294 -14.04 17.85 -4.85
C GLU A 294 -14.64 17.98 -6.27
N PRO A 295 -14.01 18.71 -7.20
CA PRO A 295 -14.53 18.89 -8.57
C PRO A 295 -14.81 17.59 -9.35
N ASN A 296 -14.24 16.46 -8.92
CA ASN A 296 -14.45 15.14 -9.52
C ASN A 296 -15.80 14.49 -9.16
N GLY A 297 -16.54 15.03 -8.19
CA GLY A 297 -17.88 14.55 -7.81
C GLY A 297 -17.94 13.30 -6.93
N TYR A 298 -16.81 12.79 -6.41
CA TYR A 298 -16.77 11.54 -5.63
C TYR A 298 -17.09 11.69 -4.13
N GLY A 299 -17.10 12.91 -3.61
CA GLY A 299 -17.20 13.13 -2.17
C GLY A 299 -18.53 12.72 -1.54
N ILE A 300 -18.45 12.17 -0.33
CA ILE A 300 -19.62 11.87 0.52
C ILE A 300 -19.91 12.99 1.55
N VAL A 301 -19.01 13.97 1.68
CA VAL A 301 -19.15 15.09 2.62
C VAL A 301 -18.93 16.42 1.88
N GLN A 302 -19.92 17.30 1.93
CA GLN A 302 -19.82 18.65 1.36
C GLN A 302 -19.03 19.57 2.29
N VAL A 303 -18.13 20.38 1.74
CA VAL A 303 -17.43 21.44 2.47
C VAL A 303 -18.08 22.79 2.15
N GLY A 304 -18.68 23.42 3.16
CA GLY A 304 -19.26 24.75 3.07
C GLY A 304 -18.20 25.83 2.96
N ARG A 305 -18.58 27.02 2.48
CA ARG A 305 -17.68 28.18 2.36
C ARG A 305 -17.11 28.67 3.69
N ASP A 306 -17.78 28.35 4.79
CA ASP A 306 -17.36 28.63 6.16
C ASP A 306 -16.47 27.52 6.76
N GLY A 307 -16.05 26.54 5.93
CA GLY A 307 -15.27 25.38 6.35
C GLY A 307 -16.06 24.31 7.08
N LYS A 308 -17.37 24.52 7.32
CA LYS A 308 -18.22 23.49 7.93
C LYS A 308 -18.50 22.39 6.93
N ILE A 309 -18.47 21.16 7.40
CA ILE A 309 -18.84 20.03 6.57
C ILE A 309 -20.24 19.53 6.84
N THR A 310 -20.87 18.97 5.81
CA THR A 310 -22.20 18.34 5.91
C THR A 310 -22.17 17.00 5.17
N PRO A 311 -22.38 15.86 5.85
CA PRO A 311 -22.64 14.58 5.17
C PRO A 311 -23.78 14.72 4.16
N ASN A 312 -23.58 14.21 2.94
CA ASN A 312 -24.59 14.26 1.89
C ASN A 312 -25.40 12.95 1.82
N ALA A 313 -26.36 12.86 0.90
CA ALA A 313 -27.19 11.66 0.74
C ALA A 313 -26.37 10.39 0.42
N ASP A 314 -25.18 10.54 -0.15
CA ASP A 314 -24.30 9.43 -0.47
C ASP A 314 -23.58 8.88 0.77
N PHE A 315 -23.21 9.75 1.70
CA PHE A 315 -22.75 9.33 3.03
C PHE A 315 -23.79 8.47 3.74
N ASP A 316 -25.06 8.89 3.69
CA ASP A 316 -26.15 8.14 4.34
C ASP A 316 -26.33 6.75 3.72
N ARG A 317 -26.22 6.64 2.38
CA ARG A 317 -26.27 5.35 1.68
C ARG A 317 -25.05 4.48 2.02
N LEU A 318 -23.84 5.04 2.01
CA LEU A 318 -22.62 4.30 2.38
C LEU A 318 -22.69 3.81 3.83
N LYS A 319 -23.13 4.67 4.75
CA LYS A 319 -23.36 4.32 6.16
C LYS A 319 -24.35 3.17 6.29
N ALA A 320 -25.47 3.22 5.57
CA ALA A 320 -26.46 2.15 5.58
C ALA A 320 -25.90 0.84 5.01
N ALA A 321 -25.13 0.91 3.92
CA ALA A 321 -24.48 -0.25 3.29
C ALA A 321 -23.44 -0.91 4.21
N TYR A 322 -22.61 -0.11 4.91
CA TYR A 322 -21.69 -0.65 5.91
C TYR A 322 -22.41 -1.24 7.12
N SER A 323 -23.40 -0.55 7.67
CA SER A 323 -24.17 -1.00 8.85
C SER A 323 -24.88 -2.34 8.62
N ARG A 324 -25.43 -2.54 7.41
CA ARG A 324 -26.11 -3.80 7.07
C ARG A 324 -25.18 -4.95 6.69
N THR A 325 -23.89 -4.69 6.51
CA THR A 325 -22.92 -5.65 5.99
C THR A 325 -21.89 -6.02 7.05
N ASN A 326 -22.05 -7.18 7.65
CA ASN A 326 -21.06 -7.76 8.56
C ASN A 326 -19.89 -8.39 7.78
N ASN A 327 -18.73 -8.46 8.42
CA ASN A 327 -17.63 -9.30 7.91
C ASN A 327 -18.00 -10.78 8.04
N PRO A 328 -17.45 -11.67 7.19
CA PRO A 328 -17.65 -13.11 7.34
C PRO A 328 -17.13 -13.61 8.68
N THR A 329 -17.76 -14.65 9.21
CA THR A 329 -17.28 -15.33 10.42
C THR A 329 -15.96 -16.06 10.14
N GLY A 330 -15.15 -16.25 11.19
CA GLY A 330 -13.87 -16.95 11.07
C GLY A 330 -12.81 -16.13 10.32
N ASN A 331 -12.03 -16.80 9.48
CA ASN A 331 -10.85 -16.24 8.83
C ASN A 331 -11.09 -15.74 7.39
N GLY A 332 -12.33 -15.80 6.91
CA GLY A 332 -12.72 -15.34 5.56
C GLY A 332 -12.31 -16.26 4.42
N GLY A 333 -11.79 -17.46 4.70
CA GLY A 333 -11.27 -18.38 3.67
C GLY A 333 -9.87 -18.00 3.16
N PHE A 334 -9.11 -17.20 3.93
CA PHE A 334 -7.75 -16.83 3.54
C PHE A 334 -6.83 -18.04 3.38
N LYS A 335 -5.83 -17.91 2.51
CA LYS A 335 -4.77 -18.90 2.30
C LYS A 335 -3.59 -18.55 3.19
N GLU A 336 -3.27 -19.42 4.14
CA GLU A 336 -2.14 -19.23 5.06
C GLU A 336 -0.78 -19.40 4.36
N ASN A 337 -0.73 -20.25 3.34
CA ASN A 337 0.48 -20.54 2.58
C ASN A 337 0.29 -20.19 1.10
N GLY A 338 1.36 -19.74 0.46
CA GLY A 338 1.42 -19.47 -0.97
C GLY A 338 2.86 -19.20 -1.43
N SER A 339 3.13 -19.42 -2.71
CA SER A 339 4.44 -19.21 -3.32
C SER A 339 4.56 -17.83 -3.96
N ALA A 340 5.79 -17.40 -4.24
CA ALA A 340 6.00 -16.25 -5.13
C ALA A 340 5.28 -16.46 -6.47
N SER A 341 4.74 -15.38 -7.02
CA SER A 341 4.26 -15.36 -8.39
C SER A 341 5.43 -15.57 -9.35
N GLN A 342 5.15 -16.13 -10.52
CA GLN A 342 6.09 -16.05 -11.64
C GLN A 342 6.10 -14.61 -12.16
N CYS A 343 7.27 -14.10 -12.54
CA CYS A 343 7.32 -12.78 -13.18
C CYS A 343 6.66 -12.88 -14.55
N PRO A 344 5.82 -11.90 -14.94
CA PRO A 344 5.26 -11.87 -16.29
C PRO A 344 6.38 -11.83 -17.34
N GLU A 345 6.13 -12.50 -18.46
CA GLU A 345 6.98 -12.36 -19.64
C GLU A 345 6.74 -11.02 -20.33
N GLU A 346 7.74 -10.52 -21.04
CA GLU A 346 7.60 -9.32 -21.86
C GLU A 346 6.55 -9.56 -22.95
N SER A 347 5.69 -8.57 -23.17
CA SER A 347 4.63 -8.61 -24.18
C SER A 347 4.26 -7.19 -24.63
N ASP A 348 3.36 -7.07 -25.61
CA ASP A 348 2.84 -5.77 -26.06
C ASP A 348 2.11 -4.98 -24.95
N GLU A 349 1.70 -5.65 -23.87
CA GLU A 349 1.02 -5.09 -22.69
C GLU A 349 1.94 -4.95 -21.46
N TRP A 350 3.16 -5.47 -21.54
CA TRP A 350 4.09 -5.53 -20.42
C TRP A 350 5.55 -5.44 -20.90
N GLU A 351 6.17 -4.28 -20.72
CA GLU A 351 7.49 -3.92 -21.29
C GLU A 351 8.67 -4.36 -20.40
N VAL A 352 8.41 -5.05 -19.29
CA VAL A 352 9.46 -5.43 -18.33
C VAL A 352 9.92 -6.86 -18.60
N SER A 353 11.14 -6.98 -19.13
CA SER A 353 11.72 -8.25 -19.57
C SER A 353 12.53 -9.01 -18.52
N SER A 354 12.73 -8.43 -17.32
CA SER A 354 13.49 -9.10 -16.27
C SER A 354 13.06 -8.69 -14.86
N ALA A 355 13.46 -9.50 -13.88
CA ALA A 355 13.31 -9.18 -12.45
C ALA A 355 14.42 -8.25 -11.93
N ALA A 356 15.30 -7.74 -12.79
CA ALA A 356 16.37 -6.85 -12.39
C ALA A 356 15.79 -5.49 -11.95
N LEU A 357 16.30 -4.98 -10.83
CA LEU A 357 15.84 -3.72 -10.25
C LEU A 357 16.98 -2.70 -10.23
N PRO A 358 16.68 -1.40 -10.33
CA PRO A 358 17.64 -0.35 -10.01
C PRO A 358 18.29 -0.56 -8.63
N ALA A 359 19.59 -0.33 -8.55
CA ALA A 359 20.33 -0.34 -7.29
C ALA A 359 19.92 0.83 -6.41
N LEU A 360 19.95 0.67 -5.09
CA LEU A 360 19.79 1.78 -4.15
C LEU A 360 20.79 2.90 -4.51
N PRO A 361 20.34 4.14 -4.77
CA PRO A 361 21.21 5.27 -5.05
C PRO A 361 22.33 5.39 -4.01
N ARG A 362 23.57 5.63 -4.47
CA ARG A 362 24.77 5.55 -3.64
C ARG A 362 24.69 6.40 -2.38
N ARG A 363 24.16 7.62 -2.49
CA ARG A 363 23.98 8.52 -1.34
C ARG A 363 22.91 8.04 -0.37
N ALA A 364 21.88 7.35 -0.85
CA ALA A 364 20.81 6.81 -0.02
C ALA A 364 21.26 5.60 0.84
N GLN A 365 22.38 4.95 0.50
CA GLN A 365 22.96 3.88 1.32
C GLN A 365 23.26 4.35 2.75
N ALA A 366 23.69 5.60 2.92
CA ALA A 366 23.97 6.17 4.23
C ALA A 366 22.72 6.23 5.13
N PHE A 367 21.52 6.40 4.56
CA PHE A 367 20.29 6.49 5.33
C PHE A 367 19.95 5.18 6.05
N MET A 368 20.30 4.04 5.47
CA MET A 368 20.05 2.72 6.08
C MET A 368 20.64 2.62 7.50
N SER A 369 21.82 3.22 7.71
CA SER A 369 22.54 3.18 9.00
C SER A 369 22.42 4.46 9.82
N ASN A 370 22.27 5.61 9.18
CA ASN A 370 22.28 6.91 9.87
C ASN A 370 20.88 7.50 10.07
N GLY A 371 19.86 6.95 9.41
CA GLY A 371 18.57 7.61 9.23
C GLY A 371 18.61 8.66 8.11
N PRO A 372 17.46 9.24 7.73
CA PRO A 372 17.32 10.13 6.58
C PRO A 372 17.68 11.57 6.91
N GLY A 373 18.00 11.88 8.18
CA GLY A 373 18.17 13.23 8.67
C GLY A 373 16.83 13.97 8.75
N ASN A 374 16.85 15.27 8.49
CA ASN A 374 15.65 16.10 8.58
C ASN A 374 14.69 15.80 7.43
N ALA A 375 13.42 15.64 7.78
CA ALA A 375 12.35 15.45 6.82
C ALA A 375 12.11 16.73 6.00
N PRO A 376 11.93 16.64 4.68
CA PRO A 376 11.81 17.83 3.83
C PRO A 376 10.44 18.53 3.93
N GLY A 377 9.40 17.83 4.38
CA GLY A 377 8.03 18.33 4.43
C GLY A 377 7.45 18.73 3.06
N LEU A 378 6.28 19.37 3.08
CA LEU A 378 5.56 19.75 1.84
C LEU A 378 6.12 21.02 1.18
N ALA A 379 6.85 21.83 1.93
CA ALA A 379 7.43 23.10 1.45
C ALA A 379 8.75 22.92 0.68
N GLY A 380 9.36 21.73 0.69
CA GLY A 380 10.64 21.51 0.01
C GLY A 380 10.58 21.62 -1.51
N LEU A 381 11.75 21.54 -2.16
CA LEU A 381 11.93 21.77 -3.60
C LEU A 381 11.41 20.62 -4.48
N GLY A 382 11.28 19.42 -3.91
CA GLY A 382 10.92 18.19 -4.63
C GLY A 382 12.14 17.38 -5.06
N SER A 383 11.88 16.18 -5.61
CA SER A 383 12.93 15.21 -5.94
C SER A 383 13.09 14.91 -7.42
N HIS A 384 12.11 15.23 -8.28
CA HIS A 384 12.07 14.70 -9.65
C HIS A 384 13.36 14.96 -10.47
N PHE A 385 14.03 16.08 -10.22
CA PHE A 385 15.26 16.47 -10.91
C PHE A 385 16.45 16.76 -9.97
N GLU A 386 16.30 16.44 -8.68
CA GLU A 386 17.28 16.72 -7.64
C GLU A 386 18.05 15.44 -7.22
N GLY A 387 19.15 15.61 -6.49
CA GLY A 387 19.92 14.48 -5.95
C GLY A 387 20.71 13.65 -6.98
N GLU A 388 21.24 12.51 -6.53
CA GLU A 388 21.95 11.50 -7.30
C GLU A 388 21.02 10.30 -7.57
N ALA A 389 20.71 10.04 -8.84
CA ALA A 389 19.91 8.91 -9.26
C ALA A 389 20.65 7.57 -9.10
N SER A 390 19.91 6.47 -9.18
CA SER A 390 20.52 5.15 -9.30
C SER A 390 21.38 5.04 -10.56
N SER A 391 22.57 4.48 -10.43
CA SER A 391 23.55 4.35 -11.52
C SER A 391 23.81 2.90 -11.93
N GLY A 392 23.07 1.93 -11.39
CA GLY A 392 23.33 0.52 -11.63
C GLY A 392 22.15 -0.39 -11.32
N THR A 393 22.38 -1.69 -11.49
CA THR A 393 21.40 -2.75 -11.21
C THR A 393 21.71 -3.40 -9.88
N ALA A 394 20.69 -3.64 -9.06
CA ALA A 394 20.80 -4.34 -7.79
C ALA A 394 21.11 -5.82 -8.00
N THR A 395 21.92 -6.40 -7.10
CA THR A 395 22.01 -7.86 -6.99
C THR A 395 20.72 -8.37 -6.35
N ALA A 396 20.16 -9.47 -6.85
CA ALA A 396 18.98 -10.09 -6.26
C ALA A 396 19.22 -10.40 -4.78
N GLY A 397 18.29 -10.02 -3.90
CA GLY A 397 18.46 -10.17 -2.46
C GLY A 397 19.28 -9.07 -1.78
N SER A 398 19.73 -8.02 -2.47
CA SER A 398 20.52 -6.95 -1.83
C SER A 398 19.73 -6.14 -0.80
N GLY A 399 18.39 -6.21 -0.83
CA GLY A 399 17.49 -5.59 0.15
C GLY A 399 17.21 -6.46 1.37
N GLN A 400 17.76 -7.69 1.43
CA GLN A 400 17.49 -8.62 2.51
C GLN A 400 17.82 -8.00 3.87
N ALA A 401 16.90 -8.22 4.80
CA ALA A 401 17.00 -7.66 6.13
C ALA A 401 18.23 -8.22 6.85
N THR A 402 19.09 -7.33 7.35
CA THR A 402 20.23 -7.73 8.20
C THR A 402 19.80 -7.99 9.65
N ARG A 403 18.56 -7.64 9.99
CA ARG A 403 17.92 -7.83 11.29
C ARG A 403 16.41 -8.04 11.09
N THR A 404 15.80 -8.92 11.88
CA THR A 404 14.34 -9.05 11.92
C THR A 404 13.75 -8.17 13.03
N PRO A 405 12.81 -7.24 12.74
CA PRO A 405 12.10 -6.50 13.78
C PRO A 405 11.36 -7.46 14.71
N THR A 406 11.53 -7.29 16.03
CA THR A 406 11.05 -8.23 17.06
C THR A 406 9.62 -7.94 17.55
N GLY A 407 8.98 -6.86 17.09
CA GLY A 407 7.68 -6.39 17.58
C GLY A 407 6.42 -7.03 16.96
N GLY A 408 6.52 -8.24 16.39
CA GLY A 408 5.34 -9.00 15.94
C GLY A 408 4.74 -9.82 17.09
N ALA A 409 3.40 -9.87 17.18
CA ALA A 409 2.72 -10.82 18.06
C ALA A 409 3.27 -12.24 17.79
N GLY A 410 3.70 -12.91 18.85
CA GLY A 410 4.47 -14.15 18.76
C GLY A 410 3.77 -15.24 17.95
N ALA A 411 4.39 -15.60 16.81
CA ALA A 411 4.17 -16.90 16.20
C ALA A 411 5.20 -17.85 16.83
N THR A 412 4.71 -18.83 17.59
CA THR A 412 5.49 -19.96 18.09
C THR A 412 6.18 -20.67 16.93
N GLY A 413 7.50 -20.78 17.01
CA GLY A 413 8.33 -21.37 15.96
C GLY A 413 8.08 -22.87 15.76
N SER A 414 8.28 -23.31 14.52
CA SER A 414 8.74 -24.66 14.24
C SER A 414 10.00 -24.54 13.39
N ALA A 415 11.12 -24.92 14.00
CA ALA A 415 12.39 -25.07 13.33
C ALA A 415 12.32 -26.32 12.44
N GLY A 416 12.33 -26.13 11.12
CA GLY A 416 12.54 -27.19 10.14
C GLY A 416 13.90 -27.00 9.49
N SER A 417 14.87 -27.83 9.89
CA SER A 417 16.22 -27.88 9.32
C SER A 417 16.19 -28.25 7.84
N SER A 418 17.05 -27.58 7.06
CA SER A 418 17.31 -27.84 5.65
C SER A 418 18.05 -29.18 5.44
N THR A 419 17.59 -29.95 4.46
CA THR A 419 18.42 -30.92 3.71
C THR A 419 17.92 -30.96 2.27
N GLY A 420 18.80 -30.68 1.32
CA GLY A 420 18.48 -30.62 -0.11
C GLY A 420 18.32 -31.98 -0.78
N ALA A 421 17.62 -31.98 -1.91
CA ALA A 421 17.77 -32.94 -2.98
C ALA A 421 17.26 -32.32 -4.29
N ALA A 422 18.01 -32.54 -5.36
CA ALA A 422 17.76 -32.02 -6.69
C ALA A 422 16.88 -32.95 -7.54
N ALA A 423 16.34 -32.34 -8.60
CA ALA A 423 15.99 -32.89 -9.91
C ALA A 423 14.77 -33.82 -10.06
N GLY A 424 13.91 -33.43 -11.00
CA GLY A 424 13.00 -34.30 -11.72
C GLY A 424 11.54 -33.83 -11.69
N LEU A 425 11.14 -32.96 -12.61
CA LEU A 425 9.72 -32.83 -12.94
C LEU A 425 9.53 -32.73 -14.46
N ASP A 426 8.90 -33.77 -15.00
CA ASP A 426 8.34 -33.83 -16.35
C ASP A 426 7.19 -32.83 -16.49
N ILE A 427 7.17 -32.12 -17.63
CA ILE A 427 6.10 -31.20 -18.03
C ILE A 427 5.18 -31.92 -19.02
N PRO A 428 3.87 -32.01 -18.78
CA PRO A 428 2.91 -32.17 -19.87
C PRO A 428 2.31 -30.82 -20.26
N VAL A 429 2.75 -30.35 -21.41
CA VAL A 429 2.15 -29.30 -22.25
C VAL A 429 0.70 -29.67 -22.57
N ARG A 430 -0.30 -28.82 -22.23
CA ARG A 430 -1.57 -28.73 -23.00
C ARG A 430 -2.27 -27.36 -22.90
N PHE A 431 -2.26 -26.72 -24.08
CA PHE A 431 -3.36 -26.03 -24.77
C PHE A 431 -3.86 -24.63 -24.36
N VAL A 432 -3.32 -23.67 -25.11
CA VAL A 432 -3.93 -22.50 -25.76
C VAL A 432 -5.40 -22.68 -26.16
N GLY A 433 -6.21 -21.65 -25.89
CA GLY A 433 -7.32 -21.25 -26.77
C GLY A 433 -8.59 -20.73 -26.08
N ALA A 434 -8.75 -19.40 -26.01
CA ALA A 434 -9.91 -18.64 -26.53
C ALA A 434 -9.99 -17.24 -25.91
N ILE A 435 -9.44 -16.25 -26.63
CA ILE A 435 -9.79 -14.83 -26.50
C ILE A 435 -10.93 -14.57 -27.48
N ALA A 436 -12.06 -14.01 -26.99
CA ALA A 436 -12.81 -12.96 -27.70
C ALA A 436 -13.99 -12.45 -26.87
N ALA A 437 -14.18 -11.13 -26.96
CA ALA A 437 -15.36 -10.33 -26.65
C ALA A 437 -15.56 -9.87 -25.19
N SER A 438 -15.07 -8.66 -24.89
CA SER A 438 -15.95 -7.51 -24.58
C SER A 438 -15.14 -6.22 -24.61
N PHE A 439 -15.24 -5.47 -25.72
CA PHE A 439 -14.88 -4.06 -25.79
C PHE A 439 -16.04 -3.23 -25.23
N PHE A 440 -15.77 -2.26 -24.34
CA PHE A 440 -16.17 -0.85 -24.47
C PHE A 440 -16.07 -0.10 -23.11
N PHE A 441 -15.57 1.14 -23.19
CA PHE A 441 -15.50 2.22 -22.19
C PHE A 441 -14.31 2.26 -21.20
N GLY A 442 -13.21 2.86 -21.65
CA GLY A 442 -12.25 3.57 -20.81
C GLY A 442 -11.93 4.92 -21.45
N ALA A 443 -12.71 5.95 -21.12
CA ALA A 443 -12.46 7.32 -21.55
C ALA A 443 -11.82 8.11 -20.41
N VAL A 444 -10.53 8.40 -20.59
CA VAL A 444 -9.83 9.68 -20.31
C VAL A 444 -10.45 10.56 -19.22
N LEU A 445 -9.78 10.62 -18.07
CA LEU A 445 -9.77 11.79 -17.20
C LEU A 445 -8.32 12.29 -17.11
N ILE A 446 -7.99 13.18 -18.05
CA ILE A 446 -6.92 14.16 -17.90
C ILE A 446 -7.46 15.19 -16.91
N PHE A 447 -6.81 15.34 -15.74
CA PHE A 447 -6.32 16.60 -15.16
C PHE A 447 -5.60 16.31 -13.84
#